data_AF-A0A353C8T4-F1
#
_entry.id   AF-A0A353C8T4-F1
#
_cell.length_a   1.000
_cell.length_b   1.000
_cell.length_c   1.000
_cell.angle_alpha   90.00
_cell.angle_beta   90.00
_cell.angle_gamma   90.00
#
_symmetry.space_group_name_H-M   'P 1'
#
loop_
_entity.id
_entity.type
_entity.pdbx_description
1 polymer ?
#
loop_
_entity_poly.entity_id
_entity_poly.type
_entity_poly.pdbx_seq_one_letter_code
_entity_poly.pdbx_strand_id
1 'polypeptide(L)'
;MAFESTSPPSVAGNDVVFLGLDLEADPHYGGIFMAPIRSMPELIPLIGIGEKVPGTDLPEITRLGEALAFDGRYLVFWGAWGDQMKTIRLYCAVDGNPELLAYCNGIDPNSIYDPVTDRWYQEKEVPQYQGIFLYDILLKKGELVANTMSDFNDFVFWGYSGKVPGSGQGDDVDAEPPRWRGTSFVALSDGLVVFKARTGTLAPNNEYVDVTDGLYLGEPLKALPLRIVAETGMDAAMLDPNIPGNAPMPIIGLGLERDGFRGRYLAITASMANDEESWGGIYVADVRAGRPHLTEKANLKSGTRTAKGPEK
;
A
#
# COMPACT_ATOMS: atom_id res chain seq x y z
N MET A 1 -18.27 -21.95 -3.94
CA MET A 1 -18.48 -20.52 -3.65
C MET A 1 -18.04 -19.76 -4.89
N ALA A 2 -18.85 -18.82 -5.39
CA ALA A 2 -18.44 -17.91 -6.45
C ALA A 2 -18.06 -16.59 -5.79
N PHE A 3 -16.93 -16.01 -6.19
CA PHE A 3 -16.52 -14.68 -5.76
C PHE A 3 -17.04 -13.65 -6.76
N GLU A 4 -17.52 -12.50 -6.28
CA GLU A 4 -17.81 -11.35 -7.13
C GLU A 4 -16.53 -10.55 -7.38
N SER A 5 -15.64 -10.50 -6.39
CA SER A 5 -14.35 -9.81 -6.49
C SER A 5 -13.21 -10.65 -5.92
N THR A 6 -12.04 -10.52 -6.55
CA THR A 6 -10.80 -11.16 -6.11
C THR A 6 -9.66 -10.17 -6.22
N SER A 7 -8.78 -10.14 -5.21
CA SER A 7 -7.55 -9.36 -5.31
C SER A 7 -6.54 -10.02 -6.24
N PRO A 8 -5.56 -9.25 -6.77
CA PRO A 8 -4.41 -9.85 -7.44
C PRO A 8 -3.70 -10.83 -6.48
N PRO A 9 -3.36 -12.04 -6.93
CA PRO A 9 -2.79 -13.07 -6.07
C PRO A 9 -1.33 -12.78 -5.68
N SER A 10 -0.86 -13.40 -4.59
CA SER A 10 0.56 -13.57 -4.25
C SER A 10 0.92 -15.05 -4.35
N VAL A 11 2.11 -15.35 -4.88
CA VAL A 11 2.53 -16.72 -5.23
C VAL A 11 3.89 -17.03 -4.64
N ALA A 12 4.01 -18.20 -4.00
CA ALA A 12 5.29 -18.74 -3.58
C ALA A 12 5.30 -20.26 -3.76
N GLY A 13 6.34 -20.76 -4.43
CA GLY A 13 6.45 -22.18 -4.76
C GLY A 13 5.27 -22.64 -5.64
N ASN A 14 4.52 -23.63 -5.16
CA ASN A 14 3.37 -24.20 -5.85
C ASN A 14 2.03 -23.71 -5.32
N ASP A 15 2.02 -22.71 -4.44
CA ASP A 15 0.80 -22.22 -3.81
C ASP A 15 0.53 -20.76 -4.20
N VAL A 16 -0.75 -20.46 -4.38
CA VAL A 16 -1.27 -19.12 -4.63
C VAL A 16 -2.18 -18.71 -3.47
N VAL A 17 -2.04 -17.47 -3.02
CA VAL A 17 -2.87 -16.85 -1.99
C VAL A 17 -3.54 -15.60 -2.54
N PHE A 18 -4.83 -15.43 -2.29
CA PHE A 18 -5.61 -14.27 -2.76
C PHE A 18 -6.78 -13.97 -1.82
N LEU A 19 -7.26 -12.73 -1.87
CA LEU A 19 -8.52 -12.34 -1.23
C LEU A 19 -9.67 -12.65 -2.18
N GLY A 20 -10.72 -13.32 -1.69
CA GLY A 20 -11.97 -13.50 -2.41
C GLY A 20 -13.14 -12.98 -1.59
N LEU A 21 -13.97 -12.14 -2.20
CA LEU A 21 -15.09 -11.46 -1.55
C LEU A 21 -16.42 -11.76 -2.26
N ASP A 22 -17.51 -11.70 -1.50
CA ASP A 22 -18.86 -11.74 -2.03
C ASP A 22 -19.28 -10.43 -2.70
N LEU A 23 -18.88 -9.28 -2.15
CA LEU A 23 -19.12 -7.94 -2.70
C LEU A 23 -17.95 -7.02 -2.32
N GLU A 24 -17.31 -6.36 -3.28
CA GLU A 24 -16.13 -5.49 -3.00
C GLU A 24 -16.51 -4.27 -2.15
N ALA A 25 -17.65 -3.65 -2.46
CA ALA A 25 -18.06 -2.39 -1.83
C ALA A 25 -18.45 -2.55 -0.35
N ASP A 26 -19.01 -3.70 0.02
CA ASP A 26 -19.41 -4.00 1.40
C ASP A 26 -19.37 -5.52 1.66
N PRO A 27 -18.16 -6.07 1.89
CA PRO A 27 -17.97 -7.51 1.99
C PRO A 27 -18.58 -8.07 3.28
N HIS A 28 -19.45 -9.07 3.15
CA HIS A 28 -20.06 -9.79 4.28
C HIS A 28 -19.55 -11.22 4.40
N TYR A 29 -19.14 -11.80 3.27
CA TYR A 29 -18.57 -13.15 3.19
C TYR A 29 -17.27 -13.14 2.39
N GLY A 30 -16.44 -14.15 2.66
CA GLY A 30 -15.17 -14.31 1.98
C GLY A 30 -14.01 -14.28 2.95
N GLY A 31 -12.83 -14.04 2.41
CA GLY A 31 -11.60 -14.20 3.16
C GLY A 31 -10.37 -14.36 2.29
N ILE A 32 -9.25 -14.63 2.94
CA ILE A 32 -8.00 -14.99 2.27
C ILE A 32 -7.99 -16.50 2.07
N PHE A 33 -7.80 -16.92 0.83
CA PHE A 33 -7.77 -18.32 0.42
C PHE A 33 -6.39 -18.68 -0.13
N MET A 34 -6.01 -19.94 0.07
CA MET A 34 -4.84 -20.56 -0.54
C MET A 34 -5.28 -21.70 -1.46
N ALA A 35 -4.57 -21.87 -2.57
CA ALA A 35 -4.79 -23.00 -3.47
C ALA A 35 -3.46 -23.46 -4.07
N PRO A 36 -3.25 -24.77 -4.28
CA PRO A 36 -2.14 -25.24 -5.08
C PRO A 36 -2.34 -24.89 -6.56
N ILE A 37 -1.25 -24.53 -7.25
CA ILE A 37 -1.23 -24.25 -8.69
C ILE A 37 -1.34 -25.58 -9.45
N ARG A 38 -2.58 -26.02 -9.66
CA ARG A 38 -2.96 -27.20 -10.45
C ARG A 38 -4.37 -27.05 -10.99
N SER A 39 -4.79 -27.95 -11.89
CA SER A 39 -6.16 -27.96 -12.40
C SER A 39 -7.16 -28.23 -11.27
N MET A 40 -8.22 -27.41 -11.20
CA MET A 40 -9.32 -27.52 -10.24
C MET A 40 -8.84 -27.77 -8.79
N PRO A 41 -8.05 -26.85 -8.21
CA PRO A 41 -7.60 -27.02 -6.85
C PRO A 41 -8.76 -26.82 -5.88
N GLU A 42 -8.69 -27.48 -4.73
CA GLU A 42 -9.55 -27.16 -3.59
C GLU A 42 -9.01 -25.89 -2.93
N LEU A 43 -9.92 -24.96 -2.61
CA LEU A 43 -9.58 -23.73 -1.90
C LEU A 43 -9.48 -24.00 -0.40
N ILE A 44 -8.39 -23.57 0.21
CA ILE A 44 -8.14 -23.66 1.64
C ILE A 44 -8.37 -22.27 2.24
N PRO A 45 -9.41 -22.05 3.06
CA PRO A 45 -9.58 -20.80 3.77
C PRO A 45 -8.47 -20.64 4.81
N LEU A 46 -7.80 -19.49 4.80
CA LEU A 46 -6.78 -19.14 5.78
C LEU A 46 -7.32 -18.19 6.85
N ILE A 47 -8.03 -17.14 6.42
CA ILE A 47 -8.61 -16.09 7.28
C ILE A 47 -9.97 -15.69 6.71
N GLY A 48 -11.06 -15.86 7.46
CA GLY A 48 -12.40 -15.43 7.06
C GLY A 48 -12.82 -14.07 7.63
N ILE A 49 -13.71 -13.37 6.92
CA ILE A 49 -14.53 -12.31 7.51
C ILE A 49 -15.52 -12.95 8.49
N GLY A 50 -15.70 -12.34 9.66
CA GLY A 50 -16.47 -12.90 10.77
C GLY A 50 -15.70 -13.93 11.59
N GLU A 51 -14.39 -14.07 11.37
CA GLU A 51 -13.52 -14.96 12.14
C GLU A 51 -12.46 -14.17 12.91
N LYS A 52 -12.07 -14.69 14.08
CA LYS A 52 -10.87 -14.20 14.77
C LYS A 52 -9.63 -14.69 14.06
N VAL A 53 -8.59 -13.85 14.00
CA VAL A 53 -7.25 -14.31 13.59
C VAL A 53 -6.74 -15.26 14.68
N PRO A 54 -6.53 -16.56 14.37
CA PRO A 54 -6.11 -17.53 15.37
C PRO A 54 -4.82 -17.10 16.06
N GLY A 55 -4.72 -17.24 17.39
CA GLY A 55 -3.52 -16.83 18.14
C GLY A 55 -3.48 -15.36 18.55
N THR A 56 -4.49 -14.56 18.18
CA THR A 56 -4.69 -13.19 18.68
C THR A 56 -5.90 -13.13 19.62
N ASP A 57 -5.88 -12.19 20.56
CA ASP A 57 -7.02 -11.91 21.45
C ASP A 57 -7.96 -10.83 20.87
N LEU A 58 -7.77 -10.46 19.61
CA LEU A 58 -8.57 -9.43 18.95
C LEU A 58 -9.98 -9.94 18.61
N PRO A 59 -10.95 -9.02 18.42
CA PRO A 59 -12.25 -9.36 17.88
C PRO A 59 -12.17 -9.97 16.47
N GLU A 60 -13.32 -10.42 15.97
CA GLU A 60 -13.45 -10.95 14.62
C GLU A 60 -13.11 -9.89 13.57
N ILE A 61 -12.47 -10.33 12.49
CA ILE A 61 -12.18 -9.49 11.34
C ILE A 61 -13.48 -9.14 10.64
N THR A 62 -13.71 -7.84 10.44
CA THR A 62 -14.87 -7.31 9.71
C THR A 62 -14.51 -6.89 8.29
N ARG A 63 -13.24 -6.56 8.02
CA ARG A 63 -12.76 -6.20 6.68
C ARG A 63 -11.34 -6.70 6.43
N LEU A 64 -11.06 -7.06 5.18
CA LEU A 64 -9.75 -7.48 4.69
C LEU A 64 -9.36 -6.63 3.49
N GLY A 65 -8.05 -6.44 3.31
CA GLY A 65 -7.50 -5.59 2.28
C GLY A 65 -6.94 -6.42 1.13
N GLU A 66 -7.01 -5.87 -0.08
CA GLU A 66 -6.51 -6.55 -1.28
C GLU A 66 -5.00 -6.76 -1.28
N ALA A 67 -4.26 -5.89 -0.58
CA ALA A 67 -2.82 -5.99 -0.45
C ALA A 67 -2.45 -7.04 0.61
N LEU A 68 -1.91 -8.15 0.11
CA LEU A 68 -1.34 -9.24 0.88
C LEU A 68 -0.03 -9.70 0.22
N ALA A 69 0.86 -10.30 1.01
CA ALA A 69 2.07 -10.95 0.51
C ALA A 69 2.26 -12.32 1.15
N PHE A 70 2.75 -13.28 0.38
CA PHE A 70 2.94 -14.67 0.77
C PHE A 70 4.35 -15.14 0.41
N ASP A 71 5.08 -15.73 1.36
CA ASP A 71 6.47 -16.17 1.16
C ASP A 71 6.65 -17.69 1.10
N GLY A 72 5.54 -18.44 1.06
CA GLY A 72 5.52 -19.90 1.03
C GLY A 72 5.19 -20.54 2.39
N ARG A 73 5.25 -19.78 3.48
CA ARG A 73 4.80 -20.21 4.80
C ARG A 73 4.01 -19.13 5.52
N TYR A 74 4.51 -17.91 5.46
CA TYR A 74 3.90 -16.79 6.12
C TYR A 74 3.05 -16.01 5.13
N LEU A 75 1.94 -15.50 5.63
CA LEU A 75 1.05 -14.57 4.95
C LEU A 75 1.02 -13.28 5.75
N VAL A 76 1.26 -12.14 5.10
CA VAL A 76 0.99 -10.83 5.69
C VAL A 76 -0.21 -10.20 5.01
N PHE A 77 -1.07 -9.56 5.80
CA PHE A 77 -2.25 -8.86 5.30
C PHE A 77 -2.65 -7.71 6.22
N TRP A 78 -3.43 -6.78 5.67
CA TRP A 78 -4.17 -5.79 6.44
C TRP A 78 -5.57 -6.33 6.78
N GLY A 79 -6.04 -6.06 7.99
CA GLY A 79 -7.40 -6.36 8.42
C GLY A 79 -7.93 -5.33 9.42
N ALA A 80 -9.25 -5.19 9.45
CA ALA A 80 -9.96 -4.37 10.41
C ALA A 80 -10.94 -5.19 11.26
N TRP A 81 -11.28 -4.67 12.44
CA TRP A 81 -12.23 -5.29 13.36
C TRP A 81 -13.11 -4.22 14.01
N GLY A 82 -14.22 -4.66 14.62
CA GLY A 82 -15.22 -3.74 15.17
C GLY A 82 -16.04 -3.02 14.10
N ASP A 83 -16.93 -2.14 14.56
CA ASP A 83 -17.89 -1.38 13.75
C ASP A 83 -17.63 0.13 13.76
N GLN A 84 -16.67 0.58 14.57
CA GLN A 84 -16.29 1.97 14.68
C GLN A 84 -15.57 2.41 13.40
N MET A 85 -16.11 3.44 12.76
CA MET A 85 -15.49 4.13 11.64
C MET A 85 -15.04 5.52 12.08
N LYS A 86 -14.03 6.05 11.40
CA LYS A 86 -13.65 7.46 11.45
C LYS A 86 -13.80 8.07 10.06
N THR A 87 -14.15 9.34 10.02
CA THR A 87 -14.21 10.10 8.77
C THR A 87 -12.89 10.78 8.53
N ILE A 88 -12.38 10.68 7.31
CA ILE A 88 -11.20 11.41 6.85
C ILE A 88 -11.55 12.27 5.64
N ARG A 89 -10.87 13.40 5.53
CA ARG A 89 -10.95 14.34 4.41
C ARG A 89 -9.83 14.05 3.42
N LEU A 90 -10.18 13.82 2.16
CA LEU A 90 -9.26 13.61 1.05
C LEU A 90 -9.39 14.76 0.05
N TYR A 91 -8.37 15.61 -0.04
CA TYR A 91 -8.35 16.65 -1.06
C TYR A 91 -8.05 16.07 -2.43
N CYS A 92 -8.73 16.61 -3.45
CA CYS A 92 -8.36 16.38 -4.83
C CYS A 92 -6.89 16.76 -5.04
N ALA A 93 -6.19 15.93 -5.83
CA ALA A 93 -4.82 16.21 -6.24
C ALA A 93 -4.75 17.54 -7.00
N VAL A 94 -3.56 18.13 -7.04
CA VAL A 94 -3.26 19.37 -7.77
C VAL A 94 -2.41 19.13 -9.01
N ASP A 95 -1.95 17.88 -9.19
CA ASP A 95 -1.07 17.41 -10.25
C ASP A 95 -1.50 16.02 -10.76
N GLY A 96 -1.06 15.65 -11.96
CA GLY A 96 -1.43 14.40 -12.62
C GLY A 96 -2.30 14.60 -13.86
N ASN A 97 -3.21 13.65 -14.13
CA ASN A 97 -4.05 13.67 -15.34
C ASN A 97 -5.05 14.84 -15.30
N PRO A 98 -4.98 15.81 -16.23
CA PRO A 98 -5.82 17.02 -16.21
C PRO A 98 -7.33 16.76 -16.20
N GLU A 99 -7.80 15.71 -16.89
CA GLU A 99 -9.23 15.39 -16.96
C GLU A 99 -9.73 14.85 -15.61
N LEU A 100 -8.96 13.97 -14.95
CA LEU A 100 -9.28 13.49 -13.62
C LEU A 100 -9.23 14.60 -12.57
N LEU A 101 -8.26 15.50 -12.69
CA LEU A 101 -8.15 16.67 -11.83
C LEU A 101 -9.37 17.58 -11.96
N ALA A 102 -9.75 17.94 -13.19
CA ALA A 102 -10.93 18.76 -13.44
C ALA A 102 -12.21 18.07 -12.93
N TYR A 103 -12.30 16.75 -13.10
CA TYR A 103 -13.43 15.99 -12.64
C TYR A 103 -13.56 16.02 -11.11
N CYS A 104 -12.48 15.70 -10.38
CA CYS A 104 -12.47 15.76 -8.92
C CYS A 104 -12.74 17.18 -8.41
N ASN A 105 -12.17 18.21 -9.05
CA ASN A 105 -12.29 19.61 -8.65
C ASN A 105 -13.62 20.30 -9.08
N GLY A 106 -14.74 19.60 -8.89
CA GLY A 106 -16.08 20.20 -8.94
C GLY A 106 -17.06 19.64 -9.96
N ILE A 107 -16.67 18.63 -10.76
CA ILE A 107 -17.62 17.91 -11.63
C ILE A 107 -18.19 16.68 -10.91
N ASP A 108 -17.36 15.96 -10.14
CA ASP A 108 -17.80 14.84 -9.31
C ASP A 108 -18.84 15.35 -8.31
N PRO A 109 -20.08 14.81 -8.32
CA PRO A 109 -21.14 15.26 -7.42
C PRO A 109 -20.83 15.01 -5.94
N ASN A 110 -19.85 14.17 -5.61
CA ASN A 110 -19.42 13.91 -4.25
C ASN A 110 -18.38 14.90 -3.74
N SER A 111 -17.81 15.73 -4.62
CA SER A 111 -16.79 16.71 -4.25
C SER A 111 -17.39 17.95 -3.61
N ILE A 112 -16.77 18.37 -2.52
CA ILE A 112 -17.17 19.53 -1.70
C ILE A 112 -16.09 20.59 -1.82
N TYR A 113 -16.49 21.83 -2.08
CA TYR A 113 -15.59 22.97 -2.14
C TYR A 113 -15.29 23.51 -0.74
N ASP A 114 -14.01 23.63 -0.39
CA ASP A 114 -13.52 24.25 0.83
C ASP A 114 -13.09 25.71 0.53
N PRO A 115 -13.87 26.72 0.95
CA PRO A 115 -13.53 28.12 0.73
C PRO A 115 -12.34 28.61 1.57
N VAL A 116 -11.92 27.87 2.60
CA VAL A 116 -10.79 28.25 3.46
C VAL A 116 -9.46 27.90 2.79
N THR A 117 -9.41 26.72 2.16
CA THR A 117 -8.19 26.22 1.50
C THR A 117 -8.18 26.45 0.00
N ASP A 118 -9.31 26.88 -0.60
CA ASP A 118 -9.51 27.01 -2.05
C ASP A 118 -9.27 25.67 -2.78
N ARG A 119 -9.80 24.58 -2.19
CA ARG A 119 -9.61 23.21 -2.70
C ARG A 119 -10.91 22.42 -2.65
N TRP A 120 -11.00 21.40 -3.49
CA TRP A 120 -12.07 20.42 -3.45
C TRP A 120 -11.64 19.18 -2.68
N TYR A 121 -12.57 18.59 -1.93
CA TYR A 121 -12.33 17.38 -1.17
C TYR A 121 -13.53 16.43 -1.20
N GLN A 122 -13.29 15.18 -0.80
CA GLN A 122 -14.34 14.24 -0.43
C GLN A 122 -14.06 13.67 0.96
N GLU A 123 -15.12 13.35 1.69
CA GLU A 123 -15.00 12.60 2.94
C GLU A 123 -15.10 11.10 2.68
N LYS A 124 -14.33 10.30 3.43
CA LYS A 124 -14.37 8.83 3.39
C LYS A 124 -14.36 8.27 4.79
N GLU A 125 -15.09 7.18 4.96
CA GLU A 125 -15.08 6.40 6.20
C GLU A 125 -13.97 5.35 6.14
N VAL A 126 -13.20 5.25 7.21
CA VAL A 126 -12.12 4.27 7.39
C VAL A 126 -12.35 3.56 8.72
N PRO A 127 -12.12 2.24 8.82
CA PRO A 127 -12.19 1.55 10.10
C PRO A 127 -11.28 2.20 11.15
N GLN A 128 -11.83 2.43 12.34
CA GLN A 128 -11.09 2.96 13.47
C GLN A 128 -10.04 1.96 13.96
N TYR A 129 -10.41 0.67 14.00
CA TYR A 129 -9.54 -0.40 14.45
C TYR A 129 -9.08 -1.26 13.28
N GLN A 130 -7.79 -1.16 12.99
CA GLN A 130 -7.14 -1.82 11.88
C GLN A 130 -5.71 -2.20 12.26
N GLY A 131 -5.15 -3.16 11.52
CA GLY A 131 -3.81 -3.65 11.81
C GLY A 131 -3.20 -4.45 10.67
N ILE A 132 -1.90 -4.67 10.81
CA ILE A 132 -1.12 -5.57 9.97
C ILE A 132 -0.91 -6.87 10.73
N PHE A 133 -1.19 -7.99 10.08
CA PHE A 133 -1.14 -9.32 10.66
C PHE A 133 -0.14 -10.18 9.92
N LEU A 134 0.61 -11.00 10.65
CA LEU A 134 1.40 -12.10 10.10
C LEU A 134 0.72 -13.42 10.48
N TYR A 135 0.44 -14.28 9.51
CA TYR A 135 -0.15 -15.59 9.72
C TYR A 135 0.78 -16.70 9.26
N ASP A 136 1.10 -17.64 10.15
CA ASP A 136 1.86 -18.86 9.85
C ASP A 136 0.89 -19.98 9.45
N ILE A 137 0.90 -20.37 8.17
CA ILE A 137 -0.03 -21.39 7.65
C ILE A 137 0.25 -22.78 8.21
N LEU A 138 1.48 -23.06 8.65
CA LEU A 138 1.85 -24.38 9.18
C LEU A 138 1.40 -24.51 10.63
N LEU A 139 1.60 -23.46 11.42
CA LEU A 139 1.17 -23.43 12.83
C LEU A 139 -0.31 -23.03 12.99
N LYS A 140 -0.94 -22.51 11.92
CA LYS A 140 -2.28 -21.92 11.94
C LYS A 140 -2.43 -20.87 13.03
N LYS A 141 -1.41 -20.01 13.14
CA LYS A 141 -1.30 -18.99 14.19
C LYS A 141 -0.92 -17.66 13.57
N GLY A 142 -1.66 -16.62 13.93
CA GLY A 142 -1.40 -15.24 13.61
C GLY A 142 -0.75 -14.47 14.76
N GLU A 143 -0.05 -13.40 14.38
CA GLU A 143 0.57 -12.42 15.24
C GLU A 143 0.16 -11.02 14.75
N LEU A 144 -0.17 -10.12 15.68
CA LEU A 144 -0.40 -8.72 15.37
C LEU A 144 0.96 -8.02 15.22
N VAL A 145 1.22 -7.43 14.05
CA VAL A 145 2.48 -6.75 13.75
C VAL A 145 2.43 -5.29 14.19
N ALA A 146 1.33 -4.60 13.86
CA ALA A 146 1.08 -3.21 14.21
C ALA A 146 -0.43 -2.91 14.15
N ASN A 147 -0.91 -1.92 14.90
CA ASN A 147 -2.31 -1.54 14.94
C ASN A 147 -2.55 -0.04 15.20
N THR A 148 -3.79 0.40 14.97
CA THR A 148 -4.19 1.80 15.18
C THR A 148 -4.56 2.20 16.61
N MET A 149 -4.57 1.26 17.56
CA MET A 149 -4.82 1.56 18.97
C MET A 149 -3.55 2.03 19.67
N SER A 150 -2.37 1.61 19.20
CA SER A 150 -1.09 1.91 19.85
C SER A 150 -0.01 2.49 18.94
N ASP A 151 0.03 2.11 17.65
CA ASP A 151 1.25 2.29 16.86
C ASP A 151 1.11 3.39 15.80
N PHE A 152 -0.03 3.42 15.10
CA PHE A 152 -0.26 4.30 13.95
C PHE A 152 -1.66 4.90 13.95
N ASN A 153 -1.88 5.90 13.11
CA ASN A 153 -3.21 6.45 12.89
C ASN A 153 -3.91 5.77 11.71
N ASP A 154 -3.18 5.37 10.66
CA ASP A 154 -3.77 4.73 9.49
C ASP A 154 -2.82 3.77 8.77
N PHE A 155 -3.41 2.79 8.07
CA PHE A 155 -2.70 1.91 7.11
C PHE A 155 -3.28 2.01 5.70
N VAL A 156 -4.39 2.75 5.50
CA VAL A 156 -5.06 2.89 4.21
C VAL A 156 -4.63 4.19 3.53
N PHE A 157 -4.15 4.07 2.32
CA PHE A 157 -3.71 5.15 1.45
C PHE A 157 -4.62 5.25 0.23
N TRP A 158 -4.83 6.46 -0.26
CA TRP A 158 -5.90 6.77 -1.18
C TRP A 158 -5.37 7.31 -2.51
N GLY A 159 -5.95 6.83 -3.60
CA GLY A 159 -5.74 7.38 -4.95
C GLY A 159 -7.08 7.65 -5.62
N TYR A 160 -7.21 8.81 -6.27
CA TYR A 160 -8.36 9.12 -7.11
C TYR A 160 -8.06 8.67 -8.54
N SER A 161 -8.80 7.68 -9.04
CA SER A 161 -8.55 7.06 -10.33
C SER A 161 -9.84 6.60 -11.01
N GLY A 162 -9.78 6.17 -12.27
CA GLY A 162 -10.93 5.73 -13.06
C GLY A 162 -11.04 6.49 -14.39
N LYS A 163 -12.06 6.17 -15.20
CA LYS A 163 -12.29 6.83 -16.48
C LYS A 163 -13.29 7.96 -16.33
N VAL A 164 -12.90 9.18 -16.67
CA VAL A 164 -13.81 10.33 -16.66
C VAL A 164 -14.91 10.13 -17.71
N PRO A 165 -16.20 10.31 -17.39
CA PRO A 165 -17.28 10.20 -18.37
C PRO A 165 -17.03 11.11 -19.59
N GLY A 166 -17.12 10.55 -20.80
CA GLY A 166 -16.90 11.30 -22.04
C GLY A 166 -15.41 11.57 -22.38
N SER A 167 -14.46 11.01 -21.62
CA SER A 167 -13.03 11.09 -21.92
C SER A 167 -12.49 9.84 -22.65
N GLY A 168 -11.45 10.02 -23.46
CA GLY A 168 -10.76 8.96 -24.22
C GLY A 168 -11.41 8.59 -25.56
N GLN A 169 -10.60 8.15 -26.53
CA GLN A 169 -11.09 7.53 -27.77
C GLN A 169 -11.34 6.04 -27.52
N GLY A 170 -12.58 5.67 -27.23
CA GLY A 170 -12.99 4.28 -27.08
C GLY A 170 -14.31 4.11 -26.34
N ASP A 171 -15.25 3.42 -26.98
CA ASP A 171 -16.57 3.01 -26.47
C ASP A 171 -16.48 1.91 -25.39
N ASP A 172 -15.52 2.02 -24.46
CA ASP A 172 -15.52 1.16 -23.27
C ASP A 172 -16.64 1.63 -22.34
N VAL A 173 -17.83 1.08 -22.58
CA VAL A 173 -19.04 1.20 -21.78
C VAL A 173 -18.89 0.59 -20.38
N ASP A 174 -17.89 -0.26 -20.18
CA ASP A 174 -17.62 -0.99 -18.92
C ASP A 174 -16.46 -0.40 -18.11
N ALA A 175 -15.94 0.77 -18.50
CA ALA A 175 -14.85 1.39 -17.76
C ALA A 175 -15.33 1.95 -16.41
N GLU A 176 -14.60 1.63 -15.35
CA GLU A 176 -14.96 2.04 -14.00
C GLU A 176 -14.89 3.57 -13.83
N PRO A 177 -15.92 4.21 -13.25
CA PRO A 177 -15.96 5.67 -13.09
C PRO A 177 -14.88 6.18 -12.12
N PRO A 178 -14.59 7.50 -12.13
CA PRO A 178 -13.63 8.09 -11.23
C PRO A 178 -14.11 7.99 -9.78
N ARG A 179 -13.27 7.44 -8.91
CA ARG A 179 -13.52 7.37 -7.46
C ARG A 179 -12.21 7.28 -6.69
N TRP A 180 -12.29 7.58 -5.40
CA TRP A 180 -11.24 7.25 -4.45
C TRP A 180 -11.16 5.73 -4.25
N ARG A 181 -9.96 5.18 -4.37
CA ARG A 181 -9.62 3.79 -4.04
C ARG A 181 -8.63 3.79 -2.89
N GLY A 182 -8.99 3.10 -1.81
CA GLY A 182 -8.13 2.88 -0.66
C GLY A 182 -7.34 1.58 -0.85
N THR A 183 -6.07 1.58 -0.45
CA THR A 183 -5.25 0.37 -0.42
C THR A 183 -4.27 0.43 0.74
N SER A 184 -3.88 -0.74 1.24
CA SER A 184 -2.78 -0.87 2.19
C SER A 184 -1.54 -1.39 1.46
N PHE A 185 -0.37 -1.32 2.09
CA PHE A 185 0.86 -1.82 1.48
C PHE A 185 1.65 -2.66 2.48
N VAL A 186 1.93 -3.89 2.08
CA VAL A 186 2.69 -4.88 2.86
C VAL A 186 3.64 -5.63 1.95
N ALA A 187 4.80 -6.04 2.45
CA ALA A 187 5.74 -6.94 1.81
C ALA A 187 6.32 -7.89 2.86
N LEU A 188 6.72 -9.09 2.42
CA LEU A 188 7.07 -10.18 3.33
C LEU A 188 8.30 -10.94 2.84
N SER A 189 9.18 -11.30 3.77
CA SER A 189 10.25 -12.26 3.50
C SER A 189 10.70 -12.94 4.79
N ASP A 190 10.57 -14.27 4.87
CA ASP A 190 11.11 -15.08 5.96
C ASP A 190 10.57 -14.63 7.33
N GLY A 191 9.26 -14.36 7.37
CA GLY A 191 8.56 -13.84 8.55
C GLY A 191 8.88 -12.38 8.92
N LEU A 192 9.72 -11.69 8.15
CA LEU A 192 9.95 -10.25 8.27
C LEU A 192 8.88 -9.49 7.50
N VAL A 193 8.23 -8.55 8.17
CA VAL A 193 7.11 -7.79 7.62
C VAL A 193 7.54 -6.35 7.38
N VAL A 194 7.41 -5.86 6.15
CA VAL A 194 7.49 -4.43 5.85
C VAL A 194 6.10 -3.94 5.50
N PHE A 195 5.69 -2.80 6.04
CA PHE A 195 4.39 -2.20 5.75
C PHE A 195 4.47 -0.69 5.69
N LYS A 196 3.51 -0.08 4.99
CA LYS A 196 3.32 1.36 4.96
C LYS A 196 2.29 1.78 5.99
N ALA A 197 2.56 2.83 6.76
CA ALA A 197 1.64 3.37 7.74
C ALA A 197 1.76 4.89 7.87
N ARG A 198 0.74 5.50 8.47
CA ARG A 198 0.63 6.94 8.72
C ARG A 198 0.58 7.22 10.21
N THR A 199 1.36 8.21 10.63
CA THR A 199 1.11 8.95 11.88
C THR A 199 0.65 10.38 11.54
N GLY A 200 -0.17 10.97 12.41
CA GLY A 200 -0.68 12.33 12.23
C GLY A 200 -1.89 12.58 13.12
N THR A 201 -2.22 13.86 13.32
CA THR A 201 -3.40 14.23 14.10
C THR A 201 -4.59 14.37 13.17
N LEU A 202 -5.71 13.73 13.50
CA LEU A 202 -6.97 13.98 12.81
C LEU A 202 -7.60 15.25 13.41
N ALA A 203 -7.58 16.34 12.65
CA ALA A 203 -8.16 17.61 13.06
C ALA A 203 -9.70 17.56 13.07
N PRO A 204 -10.39 18.49 13.75
CA PRO A 204 -11.86 18.50 13.83
C PRO A 204 -12.60 18.60 12.48
N ASN A 205 -11.91 19.03 11.42
CA ASN A 205 -12.43 19.08 10.05
C ASN A 205 -12.21 17.76 9.27
N ASN A 206 -11.82 16.67 9.95
CA ASN A 206 -11.49 15.36 9.41
C ASN A 206 -10.19 15.32 8.58
N GLU A 207 -9.39 16.37 8.58
CA GLU A 207 -8.11 16.40 7.89
C GLU A 207 -7.01 15.82 8.75
N TYR A 208 -6.16 14.97 8.16
CA TYR A 208 -4.90 14.61 8.79
C TYR A 208 -3.92 15.77 8.67
N VAL A 209 -3.46 16.28 9.81
CA VAL A 209 -2.42 17.32 9.92
C VAL A 209 -1.17 16.75 10.58
N ASP A 210 -0.03 17.41 10.36
CA ASP A 210 1.29 16.98 10.86
C ASP A 210 1.60 15.51 10.51
N VAL A 211 1.37 15.18 9.23
CA VAL A 211 1.41 13.81 8.73
C VAL A 211 2.83 13.36 8.49
N THR A 212 3.13 12.15 8.98
CA THR A 212 4.32 11.38 8.59
C THR A 212 3.86 10.05 8.03
N ASP A 213 4.17 9.84 6.74
CA ASP A 213 3.98 8.55 6.07
C ASP A 213 5.31 7.81 6.06
N GLY A 214 5.30 6.54 6.46
CA GLY A 214 6.52 5.76 6.64
C GLY A 214 6.41 4.32 6.17
N LEU A 215 7.58 3.73 5.97
CA LEU A 215 7.78 2.30 5.82
C LEU A 215 8.41 1.76 7.11
N TYR A 216 7.81 0.71 7.65
CA TYR A 216 8.18 0.13 8.93
C TYR A 216 8.45 -1.36 8.78
N LEU A 217 9.45 -1.85 9.51
CA LEU A 217 9.83 -3.26 9.60
C LEU A 217 9.39 -3.83 10.94
N GLY A 218 8.64 -4.93 10.91
CA GLY A 218 8.28 -5.75 12.06
C GLY A 218 8.93 -7.14 12.02
N GLU A 219 9.32 -7.62 13.20
CA GLU A 219 9.79 -9.00 13.41
C GLU A 219 8.92 -9.69 14.50
N PRO A 220 7.61 -9.89 14.24
CA PRO A 220 6.64 -10.28 15.26
C PRO A 220 7.00 -11.62 15.93
N LEU A 221 7.59 -12.56 15.17
CA LEU A 221 8.03 -13.87 15.68
C LEU A 221 9.15 -13.78 16.73
N LYS A 222 9.85 -12.65 16.80
CA LYS A 222 10.90 -12.37 17.80
C LYS A 222 10.45 -11.35 18.85
N ALA A 223 9.23 -10.84 18.75
CA ALA A 223 8.70 -9.77 19.59
C ALA A 223 9.64 -8.54 19.68
N LEU A 224 10.29 -8.20 18.57
CA LEU A 224 11.14 -7.01 18.51
C LEU A 224 10.31 -5.75 18.24
N PRO A 225 10.72 -4.58 18.76
CA PRO A 225 10.09 -3.32 18.43
C PRO A 225 10.10 -3.04 16.92
N LEU A 226 9.08 -2.32 16.46
CA LEU A 226 9.03 -1.81 15.08
C LEU A 226 10.24 -0.92 14.80
N ARG A 227 10.79 -1.07 13.59
CA ARG A 227 11.91 -0.27 13.12
C ARG A 227 11.50 0.56 11.93
N ILE A 228 11.91 1.82 11.93
CA ILE A 228 11.72 2.71 10.78
C ILE A 228 12.67 2.28 9.65
N VAL A 229 12.11 2.13 8.44
CA VAL A 229 12.88 1.94 7.20
C VAL A 229 13.15 3.30 6.57
N ALA A 230 12.09 4.07 6.36
CA ALA A 230 12.13 5.45 5.86
C ALA A 230 10.81 6.16 6.19
N GLU A 231 10.85 7.46 6.40
CA GLU A 231 9.68 8.32 6.63
C GLU A 231 9.75 9.58 5.78
N THR A 232 8.60 10.15 5.43
CA THR A 232 8.54 11.51 4.88
C THR A 232 9.19 12.50 5.85
N GLY A 233 9.89 13.50 5.30
CA GLY A 233 10.65 14.48 6.08
C GLY A 233 12.08 14.05 6.45
N MET A 234 12.43 12.76 6.34
CA MET A 234 13.82 12.32 6.49
C MET A 234 14.70 12.85 5.35
N ASP A 235 15.98 13.05 5.62
CA ASP A 235 16.98 13.47 4.64
C ASP A 235 17.16 12.40 3.56
N ALA A 236 16.85 12.73 2.31
CA ALA A 236 16.94 11.85 1.17
C ALA A 236 18.36 11.37 0.85
N ALA A 237 19.41 12.06 1.32
CA ALA A 237 20.79 11.63 1.13
C ALA A 237 21.08 10.27 1.78
N MET A 238 20.24 9.83 2.74
CA MET A 238 20.29 8.46 3.27
C MET A 238 19.90 7.40 2.24
N LEU A 239 19.11 7.78 1.24
CA LEU A 239 18.64 6.89 0.16
C LEU A 239 19.50 7.00 -1.10
N ASP A 240 19.84 8.22 -1.51
CA ASP A 240 20.68 8.48 -2.68
C ASP A 240 21.82 9.46 -2.32
N PRO A 241 23.04 8.96 -2.10
CA PRO A 241 24.19 9.81 -1.79
C PRO A 241 24.58 10.81 -2.89
N ASN A 242 24.01 10.70 -4.09
CA ASN A 242 24.25 11.66 -5.18
C ASN A 242 23.38 12.90 -5.07
N ILE A 243 22.43 12.94 -4.14
CA ILE A 243 21.64 14.15 -3.88
C ILE A 243 22.59 15.26 -3.43
N PRO A 244 22.60 16.42 -4.11
CA PRO A 244 23.48 17.52 -3.76
C PRO A 244 23.33 17.93 -2.29
N GLY A 245 24.40 17.79 -1.50
CA GLY A 245 24.38 18.10 -0.06
C GLY A 245 24.34 19.58 0.30
N ASN A 246 24.15 20.47 -0.69
CA ASN A 246 24.09 21.92 -0.50
C ASN A 246 22.71 22.42 -0.04
N ALA A 247 21.65 21.61 -0.21
CA ALA A 247 20.33 21.89 0.34
C ALA A 247 19.68 20.59 0.85
N PRO A 248 19.03 20.60 2.03
CA PRO A 248 18.29 19.44 2.50
C PRO A 248 17.15 19.14 1.53
N MET A 249 17.09 17.91 1.04
CA MET A 249 16.00 17.42 0.20
C MET A 249 15.25 16.35 0.99
N PRO A 250 14.09 16.65 1.58
CA PRO A 250 13.33 15.66 2.33
C PRO A 250 12.68 14.63 1.40
N ILE A 251 12.47 13.43 1.93
CA ILE A 251 11.55 12.45 1.34
C ILE A 251 10.13 13.02 1.42
N ILE A 252 9.42 13.07 0.30
CA ILE A 252 8.02 13.53 0.20
C ILE A 252 7.04 12.42 -0.16
N GLY A 253 7.54 11.27 -0.61
CA GLY A 253 6.72 10.13 -0.97
C GLY A 253 7.48 8.82 -0.89
N LEU A 254 6.78 7.76 -0.48
CA LEU A 254 7.30 6.40 -0.37
C LEU A 254 6.29 5.41 -0.97
N GLY A 255 6.78 4.46 -1.74
CA GLY A 255 5.99 3.34 -2.24
C GLY A 255 6.62 2.00 -1.89
N LEU A 256 5.75 1.01 -1.71
CA LEU A 256 6.09 -0.35 -1.33
C LEU A 256 5.27 -1.31 -2.20
N GLU A 257 5.95 -2.31 -2.74
CA GLU A 257 5.31 -3.36 -3.54
C GLU A 257 5.36 -4.69 -2.79
N ARG A 258 4.29 -5.48 -2.92
CA ARG A 258 4.14 -6.76 -2.20
C ARG A 258 5.27 -7.75 -2.44
N ASP A 259 5.82 -7.77 -3.65
CA ASP A 259 6.92 -8.64 -4.09
C ASP A 259 8.30 -7.96 -3.98
N GLY A 260 8.34 -6.75 -3.42
CA GLY A 260 9.55 -5.93 -3.30
C GLY A 260 10.53 -6.42 -2.24
N PHE A 261 10.18 -7.40 -1.40
CA PHE A 261 11.02 -7.86 -0.30
C PHE A 261 11.53 -9.28 -0.54
N ARG A 262 12.86 -9.46 -0.62
CA ARG A 262 13.49 -10.78 -0.81
C ARG A 262 14.73 -10.95 0.07
N GLY A 263 14.66 -11.92 0.99
CA GLY A 263 15.71 -12.21 1.95
C GLY A 263 15.96 -11.04 2.91
N ARG A 264 16.99 -10.24 2.61
CA ARG A 264 17.32 -9.02 3.36
C ARG A 264 17.20 -7.74 2.54
N TYR A 265 16.84 -7.85 1.26
CA TYR A 265 16.79 -6.74 0.33
C TYR A 265 15.35 -6.31 0.09
N LEU A 266 15.08 -5.04 0.34
CA LEU A 266 13.78 -4.42 0.14
C LEU A 266 13.89 -3.38 -0.97
N ALA A 267 13.15 -3.58 -2.06
CA ALA A 267 12.93 -2.58 -3.08
C ALA A 267 11.79 -1.63 -2.67
N ILE A 268 12.05 -0.33 -2.71
CA ILE A 268 11.07 0.74 -2.44
C ILE A 268 11.11 1.77 -3.56
N THR A 269 10.03 2.51 -3.75
CA THR A 269 10.08 3.78 -4.48
C THR A 269 10.15 4.94 -3.49
N ALA A 270 10.89 5.98 -3.85
CA ALA A 270 10.89 7.23 -3.09
C ALA A 270 10.85 8.42 -4.05
N SER A 271 10.13 9.45 -3.63
CA SER A 271 10.13 10.79 -4.25
C SER A 271 10.63 11.79 -3.22
N MET A 272 11.46 12.72 -3.65
CA MET A 272 12.12 13.70 -2.80
C MET A 272 12.07 15.06 -3.48
N ALA A 273 11.83 16.12 -2.74
CA ALA A 273 11.76 17.45 -3.32
C ALA A 273 12.03 18.54 -2.29
N ASN A 274 12.55 19.66 -2.78
CA ASN A 274 12.55 20.94 -2.09
C ASN A 274 11.93 22.00 -3.04
N ASP A 275 12.09 23.28 -2.72
CA ASP A 275 11.51 24.38 -3.51
C ASP A 275 12.12 24.51 -4.92
N GLU A 276 13.29 23.92 -5.17
CA GLU A 276 14.08 24.12 -6.40
C GLU A 276 14.23 22.85 -7.24
N GLU A 277 14.32 21.69 -6.60
CA GLU A 277 14.71 20.42 -7.22
C GLU A 277 13.79 19.27 -6.79
N SER A 278 13.63 18.30 -7.70
CA SER A 278 12.97 17.02 -7.40
C SER A 278 13.85 15.84 -7.81
N TRP A 279 13.77 14.78 -7.02
CA TRP A 279 14.49 13.53 -7.21
C TRP A 279 13.55 12.36 -6.96
N GLY A 280 13.84 11.22 -7.57
CA GLY A 280 13.06 10.01 -7.31
C GLY A 280 13.61 8.80 -8.02
N GLY A 281 13.19 7.64 -7.55
CA GLY A 281 13.65 6.38 -8.12
C GLY A 281 13.20 5.15 -7.34
N ILE A 282 13.76 4.02 -7.76
CA ILE A 282 13.64 2.73 -7.09
C ILE A 282 14.95 2.47 -6.35
N TYR A 283 14.85 2.15 -5.06
CA TYR A 283 15.96 1.96 -4.14
C TYR A 283 15.91 0.57 -3.51
N VAL A 284 17.05 -0.08 -3.28
CA VAL A 284 17.11 -1.45 -2.74
C VAL A 284 17.89 -1.49 -1.42
N ALA A 285 17.18 -1.47 -0.30
CA ALA A 285 17.76 -1.37 1.03
C ALA A 285 18.08 -2.73 1.63
N ASP A 286 19.22 -2.84 2.30
CA ASP A 286 19.50 -3.94 3.21
C ASP A 286 18.86 -3.69 4.58
N VAL A 287 17.72 -4.33 4.84
CA VAL A 287 16.93 -4.11 6.06
C VAL A 287 17.43 -4.93 7.25
N ARG A 288 18.46 -5.76 7.13
CA ARG A 288 19.06 -6.49 8.27
C ARG A 288 20.35 -5.83 8.80
N ALA A 289 20.93 -4.85 8.10
CA ALA A 289 22.21 -4.24 8.45
C ALA A 289 22.17 -3.21 9.61
N GLY A 290 21.03 -3.02 10.30
CA GLY A 290 20.92 -2.13 11.46
C GLY A 290 20.89 -0.62 11.14
N ARG A 291 21.26 -0.22 9.92
CA ARG A 291 20.89 1.01 9.21
C ARG A 291 20.83 0.68 7.72
N PRO A 292 19.90 1.20 6.92
CA PRO A 292 19.89 0.96 5.49
C PRO A 292 21.18 1.52 4.88
N HIS A 293 22.15 0.65 4.61
CA HIS A 293 23.26 0.98 3.73
C HIS A 293 22.81 0.54 2.34
N LEU A 294 22.26 1.49 1.60
CA LEU A 294 21.76 1.27 0.25
C LEU A 294 22.94 1.11 -0.71
N THR A 295 23.09 -0.09 -1.27
CA THR A 295 24.05 -0.36 -2.36
C THR A 295 23.53 0.22 -3.67
N GLU A 296 24.43 0.86 -4.42
CA GLU A 296 24.20 1.61 -5.67
C GLU A 296 23.53 0.80 -6.81
N LYS A 297 22.84 1.52 -7.70
CA LYS A 297 21.94 1.11 -8.80
C LYS A 297 22.38 -0.09 -9.65
N ALA A 298 21.41 -0.95 -10.01
CA ALA A 298 21.47 -1.74 -11.23
C ALA A 298 21.29 -0.82 -12.46
N ASN A 299 22.40 -0.36 -13.04
CA ASN A 299 22.42 0.39 -14.29
C ASN A 299 21.93 -0.47 -15.47
N LEU A 300 20.64 -0.42 -15.79
CA LEU A 300 20.13 -0.79 -17.11
C LEU A 300 20.52 0.30 -18.11
N LYS A 301 21.73 0.17 -18.67
CA LYS A 301 22.15 0.97 -19.83
C LYS A 301 21.23 0.64 -21.00
N SER A 302 20.44 1.62 -21.43
CA SER A 302 19.78 1.62 -22.73
C SER A 302 20.85 1.60 -23.82
N GLY A 303 21.11 0.40 -24.36
CA GLY A 303 21.99 0.23 -25.51
C GLY A 303 21.34 0.81 -26.75
N THR A 304 21.63 2.06 -27.07
CA THR A 304 21.39 2.63 -28.40
C THR A 304 22.33 1.92 -29.38
N ARG A 305 21.83 0.88 -30.05
CA ARG A 305 22.48 0.36 -31.27
C ARG A 305 22.24 1.37 -32.38
N THR A 306 23.25 2.14 -32.72
CA THR A 306 23.34 2.82 -34.01
C THR A 306 23.46 1.77 -35.10
N ALA A 307 22.38 1.57 -35.86
CA ALA A 307 22.41 0.83 -37.10
C ALA A 307 23.16 1.67 -38.15
N LYS A 308 24.42 1.30 -38.46
CA LYS A 308 25.07 1.70 -39.71
C LYS A 308 24.47 0.86 -40.83
N GLY A 309 23.66 1.47 -41.69
CA GLY A 309 23.33 0.91 -43.00
C GLY A 309 24.55 0.97 -43.94
N PRO A 310 24.68 0.05 -44.90
CA PRO A 310 25.74 0.13 -45.89
C PRO A 310 25.32 1.10 -47.01
N GLU A 311 26.10 2.16 -47.23
CA GLU A 311 26.08 2.89 -48.49
C GLU A 311 26.98 2.19 -49.52
N LYS A 312 26.48 2.19 -50.76
CA LYS A 312 27.13 1.70 -51.98
C LYS A 312 28.26 2.62 -52.42
#